data_AF-A0A932S3T2-F1
#
_entry.id   AF-A0A932S3T2-F1
#
_cell.length_a   1.000
_cell.length_b   1.000
_cell.length_c   1.000
_cell.angle_alpha   90.00
_cell.angle_beta   90.00
_cell.angle_gamma   90.00
#
_symmetry.space_group_name_H-M   'P 1'
#
loop_
_entity.id
_entity.type
_entity.pdbx_description
1 polymer ?
#
loop_
_entity_poly.entity_id
_entity_poly.type
_entity_poly.pdbx_seq_one_letter_code
_entity_poly.pdbx_strand_id
1 'polypeptide(L)' 'MVLLSADQVKKRMADAPGWRRVAGEVPTIRKRYQFDDFVASLQFVNRVGRLAEAANHHPDIIINYNKVTLVLTTH' A
#
# COMPACT_ATOMS: atom_id res chain seq x y z
N MET A 1 -10.84 -15.00 1.63
CA MET A 1 -11.18 -13.84 0.76
C MET A 1 -10.96 -14.28 -0.69
N VAL A 2 -11.79 -13.84 -1.65
CA VAL A 2 -11.63 -14.22 -3.08
C VAL A 2 -10.82 -13.12 -3.78
N LEU A 3 -9.86 -13.51 -4.62
CA LEU A 3 -9.07 -12.55 -5.40
C LEU A 3 -9.93 -11.83 -6.43
N LEU A 4 -9.58 -10.57 -6.70
CA LEU A 4 -10.24 -9.77 -7.73
C LEU A 4 -9.88 -10.27 -9.13
N SER A 5 -10.85 -10.25 -10.05
CA SER A 5 -10.60 -10.49 -11.46
C SER A 5 -9.79 -9.35 -12.09
N ALA A 6 -9.19 -9.61 -13.26
CA ALA A 6 -8.40 -8.58 -13.97
C ALA A 6 -9.21 -7.31 -14.25
N ASP A 7 -10.49 -7.43 -14.61
CA ASP A 7 -11.38 -6.30 -14.87
C ASP A 7 -11.74 -5.53 -13.59
N GLN A 8 -12.00 -6.26 -12.50
CA GLN A 8 -12.23 -5.64 -11.18
C GLN A 8 -11.00 -4.86 -10.71
N VAL A 9 -9.81 -5.41 -10.91
CA VAL A 9 -8.55 -4.73 -10.63
C VAL A 9 -8.43 -3.48 -11.51
N LYS A 10 -8.61 -3.60 -12.82
CA LYS A 10 -8.50 -2.46 -13.75
C LYS A 10 -9.43 -1.32 -13.36
N LYS A 11 -10.68 -1.62 -13.00
CA LYS A 11 -11.67 -0.63 -12.56
C LYS A 11 -11.25 0.05 -11.26
N ARG A 12 -10.91 -0.72 -10.22
CA ARG A 12 -10.53 -0.17 -8.91
C ARG A 12 -9.20 0.59 -8.93
N MET A 13 -8.28 0.22 -9.81
CA MET A 13 -7.01 0.93 -9.98
C MET A 13 -7.20 2.34 -10.57
N ALA A 14 -8.28 2.59 -11.30
CA ALA A 14 -8.62 3.95 -11.77
C ALA A 14 -8.93 4.88 -10.60
N ASP A 15 -9.55 4.36 -9.54
CA ASP A 15 -9.91 5.11 -8.32
C ASP A 15 -8.74 5.20 -7.31
N ALA A 16 -7.59 4.58 -7.62
CA ALA A 16 -6.45 4.46 -6.71
C ALA A 16 -5.17 5.07 -7.32
N PRO A 17 -5.12 6.39 -7.58
CA PRO A 17 -4.00 7.03 -8.25
C PRO A 17 -2.68 6.83 -7.50
N GLY A 18 -1.63 6.55 -8.26
CA GLY A 18 -0.27 6.30 -7.76
C GLY A 18 0.00 4.87 -7.30
N TRP A 19 -1.03 4.02 -7.16
CA TRP A 19 -0.83 2.59 -6.97
C TRP A 19 -0.45 1.93 -8.29
N ARG A 20 0.41 0.92 -8.24
CA ARG A 20 0.83 0.12 -9.40
C ARG A 20 0.81 -1.34 -9.03
N ARG A 21 0.39 -2.20 -9.97
CA ARG A 21 0.56 -3.65 -9.83
C ARG A 21 2.05 -3.98 -9.84
N VAL A 22 2.45 -4.93 -9.02
CA VAL A 22 3.80 -5.51 -9.07
C VAL A 22 3.67 -6.89 -9.71
N ALA A 23 4.54 -7.17 -10.68
CA ALA A 23 4.62 -8.50 -11.27
C ALA A 23 5.26 -9.47 -10.28
N GLY A 24 4.69 -10.67 -10.17
CA GLY A 24 5.14 -11.71 -9.25
C GLY A 24 4.11 -12.84 -9.16
N GLU A 25 4.46 -13.91 -8.45
CA GLU A 25 3.57 -15.05 -8.21
C GLU A 25 2.36 -14.65 -7.35
N VAL A 26 2.58 -13.77 -6.37
CA VAL A 26 1.52 -13.22 -5.52
C VAL A 26 1.05 -11.88 -6.08
N PRO A 27 -0.26 -11.70 -6.34
CA PRO A 27 -0.80 -10.43 -6.82
C PRO A 27 -0.68 -9.33 -5.76
N THR A 28 0.22 -8.36 -5.98
CA THR A 28 0.40 -7.24 -5.06
C THR A 28 0.26 -5.89 -5.75
N ILE A 29 -0.06 -4.87 -4.97
CA ILE A 29 -0.02 -3.47 -5.41
C ILE A 29 0.94 -2.67 -4.54
N ARG A 30 1.61 -1.70 -5.15
CA ARG A 30 2.61 -0.86 -4.48
C ARG A 30 2.37 0.62 -4.75
N LYS A 31 2.56 1.45 -3.73
CA LYS A 31 2.63 2.92 -3.86
C LYS A 31 3.76 3.47 -3.02
N ARG A 32 4.43 4.50 -3.57
CA ARG A 32 5.49 5.24 -2.89
C ARG A 32 5.00 6.63 -2.55
N TYR A 33 5.26 7.05 -1.34
CA TYR A 33 5.02 8.39 -0.80
C TYR A 33 6.37 9.03 -0.48
N GLN A 34 6.44 10.35 -0.63
CA GLN A 34 7.60 11.15 -0.25
C GLN A 34 7.12 12.31 0.62
N PHE A 35 7.86 12.57 1.69
CA PHE A 35 7.60 13.59 2.70
C PHE A 35 8.79 14.54 2.82
N ASP A 36 8.68 15.54 3.69
CA ASP A 36 9.73 16.53 3.90
C ASP A 36 10.90 15.94 4.70
N ASP A 37 10.61 15.12 5.72
CA ASP A 37 11.61 14.51 6.60
C ASP A 37 11.19 13.12 7.11
N PHE A 38 12.01 12.54 7.99
CA PHE A 38 11.75 11.25 8.60
C PHE A 38 10.59 11.28 9.62
N VAL A 39 10.38 12.40 10.32
CA VAL A 39 9.31 12.52 11.32
C VAL A 39 7.95 12.48 10.62
N ALA A 40 7.82 13.17 9.49
CA ALA A 40 6.63 13.13 8.64
C ALA A 40 6.36 11.71 8.09
N SER A 41 7.39 10.98 7.66
CA SER A 41 7.27 9.56 7.30
C SER A 41 6.70 8.72 8.45
N LEU A 42 7.25 8.85 9.66
CA LEU A 42 6.79 8.09 10.84
C LEU A 42 5.34 8.42 11.20
N GLN A 43 4.93 9.69 11.16
CA GLN A 43 3.55 10.09 11.40
C GLN A 43 2.58 9.45 10.40
N PHE A 44 2.95 9.44 9.11
CA PHE A 44 2.19 8.76 8.07
C PHE A 44 2.08 7.26 8.36
N VAL A 45 3.20 6.58 8.63
CA VAL A 45 3.21 5.14 8.93
C VAL A 45 2.36 4.80 10.15
N ASN A 46 2.43 5.58 11.22
CA ASN A 46 1.61 5.36 12.42
C ASN A 46 0.11 5.46 12.13
N ARG A 47 -0.29 6.37 11.24
CA ARG A 47 -1.69 6.48 10.80
C ARG A 47 -2.11 5.28 9.95
N VAL A 48 -1.25 4.82 9.04
CA VAL A 48 -1.48 3.60 8.26
C VAL A 48 -1.61 2.39 9.18
N GLY A 49 -0.73 2.23 10.16
CA GLY A 49 -0.76 1.11 11.12
C GLY A 49 -2.07 1.01 11.88
N ARG A 50 -2.63 2.14 12.36
CA ARG A 50 -3.95 2.14 13.02
C ARG A 50 -5.08 1.71 12.08
N LEU A 51 -5.04 2.15 10.82
CA LEU A 51 -6.04 1.76 9.83
C LEU A 51 -5.93 0.28 9.45
N ALA A 52 -4.70 -0.22 9.32
CA ALA A 52 -4.40 -1.61 9.04
C ALA A 52 -4.93 -2.54 10.14
N GLU A 53 -4.71 -2.17 11.41
CA GLU A 53 -5.21 -2.93 12.56
C GLU A 53 -6.74 -2.94 12.62
N ALA A 54 -7.39 -1.78 12.46
CA ALA A 54 -8.84 -1.69 12.41
C ALA A 54 -9.45 -2.49 11.24
N ALA A 55 -8.72 -2.63 10.13
CA ALA A 55 -9.12 -3.43 8.98
C ALA A 55 -8.78 -4.93 9.12
N ASN A 56 -8.03 -5.32 10.15
CA ASN A 56 -7.40 -6.63 10.29
C ASN A 56 -6.67 -7.05 8.99
N HIS A 57 -5.94 -6.11 8.39
CA HIS A 57 -5.25 -6.29 7.12
C HIS A 57 -4.01 -5.41 7.04
N HIS A 58 -2.84 -6.05 7.11
CA HIS A 58 -1.58 -5.36 7.33
C HIS A 58 -0.76 -5.23 6.04
N PRO A 59 -0.32 -4.02 5.66
CA PRO A 59 0.62 -3.84 4.54
C PRO A 59 2.06 -4.19 4.95
N ASP A 60 2.88 -4.51 3.97
CA ASP A 60 4.33 -4.37 4.12
C ASP A 60 4.69 -2.88 4.00
N ILE A 61 5.46 -2.37 4.97
CA ILE A 61 5.86 -0.96 5.04
C ILE A 61 7.39 -0.85 5.01
N ILE A 62 7.92 -0.15 4.02
CA ILE A 62 9.35 0.18 3.90
C ILE A 62 9.52 1.68 4.09
N ILE A 63 10.35 2.09 5.06
CA ILE A 63 10.68 3.49 5.33
C ILE A 63 12.15 3.75 5.01
N ASN A 64 12.41 4.64 4.06
CA ASN A 64 13.73 5.10 3.65
C ASN A 64 13.81 6.62 3.85
N TYR A 65 14.15 7.05 5.08
CA TYR A 65 14.13 8.47 5.48
C TYR A 65 12.76 9.12 5.17
N ASN A 66 12.70 10.02 4.21
CA ASN A 66 11.49 10.74 3.82
C ASN A 66 10.63 10.00 2.77
N LYS A 67 10.95 8.73 2.45
CA LYS A 67 10.20 7.92 1.47
C LYS A 67 9.57 6.72 2.16
N VAL A 68 8.26 6.55 1.99
CA VAL A 68 7.52 5.38 2.46
C VAL A 68 6.98 4.60 1.28
N THR A 69 7.25 3.30 1.21
CA THR A 69 6.66 2.40 0.24
C THR A 69 5.69 1.47 0.95
N LEU A 70 4.44 1.44 0.50
CA LEU A 70 3.44 0.47 0.94
C LEU A 70 3.29 -0.60 -0.14
N VAL A 71 3.29 -1.86 0.28
CA VAL A 71 2.88 -3.01 -0.54
C VAL A 71 1.67 -3.65 0.13
N LEU A 72 0.62 -3.90 -0.65
CA LEU A 72 -0.59 -4.56 -0.18
C LEU A 72 -0.79 -5.87 -0.96
N THR A 73 -1.09 -6.91 -0.21
CA THR A 73 -1.54 -8.21 -0.70
C THR A 73 -2.45 -8.85 0.34
N THR A 74 -3.32 -9.76 -0.09
CA THR A 74 -4.03 -10.65 0.84
C THR A 74 -3.20 -11.90 1.05
N HIS A 75 -2.80 -12.14 2.31
CA HIS A 75 -2.16 -13.38 2.76
C HIS A 75 -3.17 -14.51 2.91
#